data_AF-A0A1E1WS25-F1
#
_entry.id   AF-A0A1E1WS25-F1
#
_cell.length_a   1.000
_cell.length_b   1.000
_cell.length_c   1.000
_cell.angle_alpha   90.00
_cell.angle_beta   90.00
_cell.angle_gamma   90.00
#
_symmetry.space_group_name_H-M   'P 1'
#
loop_
_entity.id
_entity.type
_entity.pdbx_description
1 polymer ?
#
loop_
_entity_poly.entity_id
_entity_poly.type
_entity_poly.pdbx_seq_one_letter_code
_entity_poly.pdbx_strand_id
1 'polypeptide(L)'
;GGIGDTLRAPASSEPLFVARVVYDLLFFFVVIIIVLNLIFGVIIDTFADLRSEKQQKELILKNTCFICGLNRSAFDNKTVSFEEHIKSEHNMWHYLYFMVLVRVKDPT
;
A
#
# COMPACT_ATOMS: atom_id res chain seq x y z
N GLY A 1 -21.66 24.95 4.36
CA GLY A 1 -21.39 23.61 4.91
C GLY A 1 -20.37 23.70 6.03
N GLY A 2 -20.77 24.31 7.14
CA GLY A 2 -19.97 24.45 8.36
C GLY A 2 -20.90 24.73 9.54
N ILE A 3 -20.36 24.86 10.75
CA ILE A 3 -21.18 25.05 11.96
C ILE A 3 -21.97 26.38 11.94
N GLY A 4 -21.47 27.40 11.23
CA GLY A 4 -22.15 28.69 11.04
C GLY A 4 -23.52 28.61 10.36
N ASP A 5 -23.79 27.58 9.54
CA ASP A 5 -25.11 27.39 8.90
C ASP A 5 -26.17 26.84 9.87
N THR A 6 -25.73 26.17 10.94
CA THR A 6 -26.62 25.62 11.99
C THR A 6 -26.85 26.59 13.14
N LEU A 7 -26.00 27.61 13.27
CA LEU A 7 -26.05 28.59 14.34
C LEU A 7 -26.95 29.76 13.92
N ARG A 8 -27.64 30.39 14.88
CA ARG A 8 -28.51 31.54 14.60
C ARG A 8 -27.71 32.64 13.88
N ALA A 9 -28.21 33.08 12.72
CA ALA A 9 -27.65 34.22 12.01
C ALA A 9 -27.58 35.44 12.95
N PRO A 10 -26.39 35.99 13.21
CA PRO A 10 -26.27 37.14 14.09
C PRO A 10 -26.87 38.38 13.40
N ALA A 11 -27.60 39.21 14.16
CA ALA A 11 -28.10 40.47 13.63
C ALA A 11 -26.94 41.46 13.48
N SER A 12 -26.98 42.31 12.46
CA SER A 12 -25.93 43.31 12.18
C SER A 12 -25.74 44.34 13.29
N SER A 13 -26.67 44.43 14.25
CA SER A 13 -26.63 45.31 15.41
C SER A 13 -25.88 44.74 16.62
N GLU A 14 -25.43 43.48 16.56
CA GLU A 14 -24.73 42.81 17.67
C GLU A 14 -23.23 43.15 17.64
N PRO A 15 -22.63 43.60 18.76
CA PRO A 15 -21.21 43.98 18.80
C PRO A 15 -20.25 42.80 18.50
N LEU A 16 -20.73 41.57 18.66
CA LEU A 16 -19.97 40.32 18.43
C LEU A 16 -20.12 39.77 17.00
N PHE A 17 -20.84 40.46 16.11
CA PHE A 17 -21.10 40.00 14.74
C PHE A 17 -19.80 39.69 13.98
N VAL A 18 -18.82 40.60 14.02
CA VAL A 18 -17.54 40.44 13.30
C VAL A 18 -16.73 39.26 13.84
N ALA A 19 -16.64 39.13 15.16
CA ALA A 19 -15.93 38.02 15.80
C ALA A 19 -16.56 36.66 15.43
N ARG A 20 -17.90 36.61 15.33
CA ARG A 20 -18.61 35.40 14.92
C ARG A 20 -18.34 35.03 13.46
N VAL A 21 -18.38 36.00 12.55
CA VAL A 21 -18.09 35.76 11.13
C VAL A 21 -16.66 35.26 10.93
N VAL A 22 -15.68 35.85 11.63
CA VAL A 22 -14.28 35.40 11.59
C VAL A 22 -14.15 33.96 12.13
N TYR A 23 -14.83 33.64 13.22
CA TYR A 23 -14.86 32.28 13.76
C TYR A 23 -15.42 31.26 12.75
N ASP A 24 -16.56 31.56 12.13
CA ASP A 24 -17.20 30.65 11.17
C ASP A 24 -16.35 30.47 9.90
N LEU A 25 -15.69 31.54 9.42
CA LEU A 25 -14.74 31.46 8.31
C LEU A 25 -13.50 30.63 8.65
N LEU A 26 -12.87 30.88 9.81
CA LEU A 26 -11.70 30.11 10.26
C LEU A 26 -12.05 28.64 10.45
N PHE A 27 -13.21 28.34 11.04
CA PHE A 27 -13.69 26.97 11.19
C PHE A 27 -13.85 26.28 9.83
N PHE A 28 -14.45 26.97 8.86
CA PHE A 28 -14.62 26.42 7.51
C PHE A 28 -13.27 26.11 6.83
N PHE A 29 -12.33 27.05 6.84
CA PHE A 29 -11.02 26.83 6.22
C PHE A 29 -10.21 25.75 6.94
N VAL A 30 -10.17 25.77 8.26
CA VAL A 30 -9.34 24.82 9.02
C VAL A 30 -9.96 23.43 9.02
N VAL A 31 -11.23 23.29 9.39
CA VAL A 31 -11.82 21.96 9.61
C VAL A 31 -12.29 21.34 8.29
N ILE A 32 -12.96 22.10 7.43
CA ILE A 32 -13.51 21.54 6.19
C ILE A 32 -12.44 21.47 5.11
N ILE A 33 -11.69 22.54 4.88
CA ILE A 33 -10.71 22.55 3.78
C ILE A 33 -9.42 21.84 4.19
N ILE A 34 -8.83 22.14 5.35
CA ILE A 34 -7.53 21.53 5.69
C ILE A 34 -7.70 20.11 6.22
N VAL A 35 -8.47 19.90 7.30
CA VAL A 35 -8.53 18.58 7.97
C VAL A 35 -9.14 17.50 7.07
N LEU A 36 -10.25 17.79 6.39
CA LEU A 36 -10.88 16.79 5.52
C LEU A 36 -9.99 16.40 4.34
N ASN A 37 -9.37 17.38 3.68
CA ASN A 37 -8.45 17.08 2.58
C ASN A 37 -7.16 16.40 3.06
N LEU A 38 -6.71 16.66 4.30
CA LEU A 38 -5.59 15.95 4.89
C LEU A 38 -5.94 14.47 5.11
N ILE A 39 -7.13 14.16 5.64
CA ILE A 39 -7.59 12.77 5.81
C ILE A 39 -7.61 12.04 4.46
N PHE A 40 -8.21 12.66 3.43
CA PHE A 40 -8.19 12.08 2.08
C PHE A 40 -6.77 11.94 1.53
N GLY A 41 -5.90 12.91 1.80
CA GLY A 41 -4.49 12.86 1.44
C GLY A 41 -3.79 11.63 2.02
N VAL A 42 -3.92 11.39 3.33
CA VAL A 42 -3.34 10.22 3.99
C VAL A 42 -3.90 8.92 3.41
N ILE A 43 -5.21 8.85 3.16
CA ILE A 43 -5.81 7.65 2.56
C ILE A 43 -5.22 7.38 1.17
N ILE A 44 -5.13 8.39 0.31
CA ILE A 44 -4.56 8.25 -1.04
C ILE A 44 -3.09 7.81 -0.96
N ASP A 45 -2.32 8.41 -0.06
CA ASP A 45 -0.91 8.09 0.16
C ASP A 45 -0.74 6.62 0.59
N THR A 46 -1.50 6.17 1.58
CA THR A 46 -1.47 4.75 2.02
C THR A 46 -1.86 3.77 0.89
N PHE A 47 -2.84 4.12 0.04
CA PHE A 47 -3.18 3.28 -1.10
C PHE A 47 -2.08 3.26 -2.17
N ALA A 48 -1.38 4.38 -2.39
CA ALA A 48 -0.24 4.45 -3.29
C ALA A 48 0.92 3.57 -2.77
N ASP A 49 1.19 3.60 -1.46
CA ASP A 49 2.20 2.76 -0.82
C ASP A 49 1.87 1.27 -0.94
N LEU A 50 0.64 0.86 -0.60
CA LEU A 50 0.20 -0.53 -0.74
C LEU A 50 0.33 -1.02 -2.19
N ARG A 51 0.05 -0.16 -3.17
CA ARG A 51 0.23 -0.47 -4.58
C ARG A 51 1.71 -0.65 -4.92
N SER A 52 2.57 0.27 -4.48
CA SER A 52 4.01 0.22 -4.71
C SER A 52 4.62 -1.06 -4.12
N GLU A 53 4.26 -1.39 -2.88
CA GLU A 53 4.71 -2.61 -2.20
C GLU A 53 4.28 -3.87 -2.95
N LYS A 54 3.01 -3.93 -3.41
CA LYS A 54 2.53 -5.05 -4.23
C LYS A 54 3.33 -5.18 -5.53
N GLN A 55 3.56 -4.07 -6.24
CA GLN A 55 4.31 -4.07 -7.50
C GLN A 55 5.76 -4.53 -7.26
N GLN A 56 6.40 -4.08 -6.18
CA GLN A 56 7.76 -4.49 -5.82
C GLN A 56 7.82 -5.99 -5.49
N LYS A 57 6.85 -6.53 -4.72
CA LYS A 57 6.77 -7.96 -4.43
C LYS A 57 6.62 -8.80 -5.70
N GLU A 58 5.74 -8.39 -6.61
CA GLU A 58 5.56 -9.06 -7.90
C GLU A 58 6.82 -9.00 -8.77
N LEU A 59 7.52 -7.86 -8.77
CA LEU A 59 8.79 -7.70 -9.49
C LEU A 59 9.87 -8.65 -8.95
N ILE A 60 10.01 -8.74 -7.62
CA ILE A 60 10.97 -9.63 -6.97
C ILE A 60 10.63 -11.08 -7.32
N LEU A 61 9.37 -11.49 -7.20
CA LEU A 61 8.94 -12.86 -7.50
C LEU A 61 9.19 -13.26 -8.96
N LYS A 62 9.04 -12.31 -9.90
CA LYS A 62 9.28 -12.56 -11.34
C LYS A 62 10.75 -12.60 -11.72
N ASN A 63 11.60 -11.88 -11.00
CA ASN A 63 13.01 -11.68 -11.37
C ASN A 63 14.00 -12.37 -10.44
N THR A 64 13.53 -13.02 -9.37
CA THR A 64 14.41 -13.66 -8.39
C THR A 64 13.93 -15.09 -8.17
N CYS A 65 14.86 -16.05 -8.19
CA CYS A 65 14.52 -17.43 -7.92
C CYS A 65 14.17 -17.61 -6.43
N PHE A 66 13.02 -18.24 -6.14
CA PHE A 66 12.50 -18.42 -4.78
C PHE A 66 13.42 -19.27 -3.89
N ILE A 67 14.13 -20.25 -4.46
CA ILE A 67 14.93 -21.21 -3.70
C ILE A 67 16.34 -20.68 -3.42
N CYS A 68 17.04 -20.16 -4.44
CA CYS A 68 18.44 -19.72 -4.31
C CYS A 68 18.62 -18.20 -4.19
N GLY A 69 17.58 -17.40 -4.41
CA GLY A 69 17.65 -15.94 -4.33
C GLY A 69 18.42 -15.26 -5.46
N LEU A 70 18.85 -15.98 -6.49
CA LEU A 70 19.56 -15.39 -7.63
C LEU A 70 18.62 -14.58 -8.50
N ASN A 71 19.09 -13.39 -8.90
CA ASN A 71 18.37 -12.54 -9.85
C ASN A 71 18.46 -13.12 -11.26
N ARG A 72 17.44 -12.85 -12.08
CA ARG A 72 17.35 -13.23 -13.50
C ARG A 72 18.59 -12.81 -14.28
N SER A 73 19.16 -11.63 -13.99
CA SER A 73 20.36 -11.13 -14.64
C SER A 73 21.61 -12.01 -14.44
N ALA A 74 21.64 -12.85 -13.41
CA ALA A 74 22.74 -13.81 -13.20
C ALA A 74 22.78 -14.92 -14.26
N PHE A 75 21.70 -15.11 -15.02
CA PHE A 75 21.54 -16.15 -16.03
C PHE A 75 21.76 -15.65 -17.46
N ASP A 76 21.92 -14.34 -17.68
CA ASP A 76 22.04 -13.75 -19.03
C ASP A 76 23.28 -14.24 -19.80
N ASN A 77 24.35 -14.62 -19.09
CA ASN A 77 25.60 -15.15 -19.67
C ASN A 77 25.82 -16.65 -19.35
N LYS A 78 24.76 -17.38 -19.01
CA LYS A 78 24.82 -18.80 -18.67
C LYS A 78 24.15 -19.62 -19.77
N THR A 79 24.49 -20.92 -19.81
CA THR A 79 23.89 -21.87 -20.76
C THR A 79 22.43 -22.19 -20.44
N VAL A 80 22.03 -22.03 -19.17
CA VAL A 80 20.67 -22.30 -18.67
C VAL A 80 19.93 -20.98 -18.50
N SER A 81 18.72 -20.88 -19.05
CA SER A 81 17.85 -19.71 -18.89
C SER A 81 17.21 -19.67 -17.50
N PHE A 82 16.83 -18.48 -17.05
CA PHE A 82 16.13 -18.32 -15.78
C PHE A 82 14.82 -19.13 -15.74
N GLU A 83 14.07 -19.20 -16.85
CA GLU A 83 12.86 -20.02 -16.96
C GLU A 83 13.13 -21.52 -16.75
N GLU A 84 14.20 -22.04 -17.34
CA GLU A 84 14.57 -23.45 -17.18
C GLU A 84 15.00 -23.73 -15.74
N HIS A 85 15.80 -22.82 -15.16
CA HIS A 85 16.25 -22.90 -13.78
C HIS A 85 15.07 -22.99 -12.80
N ILE A 86 14.05 -22.14 -12.89
CA ILE A 86 12.91 -22.16 -11.96
C ILE A 86 11.92 -23.32 -12.21
N LYS A 87 11.87 -23.87 -13.42
CA LYS A 87 10.92 -24.95 -13.78
C LYS A 87 11.48 -26.35 -13.55
N SER A 88 12.75 -26.55 -13.81
CA SER A 88 13.39 -27.87 -13.81
C SER A 88 14.33 -28.06 -12.63
N GLU A 89 15.23 -27.10 -12.37
CA GLU A 89 16.22 -27.21 -11.30
C GLU A 89 15.64 -26.82 -9.93
N HIS A 90 15.03 -25.64 -9.83
CA HIS A 90 14.51 -25.03 -8.60
C HIS A 90 13.00 -24.89 -8.61
N ASN A 91 12.31 -25.96 -8.99
CA ASN A 91 10.85 -26.02 -8.93
C ASN A 91 10.38 -26.16 -7.47
N MET A 92 9.68 -25.14 -6.96
CA MET A 92 9.17 -25.11 -5.58
C MET A 92 8.32 -26.35 -5.22
N TRP A 93 7.54 -26.88 -6.18
CA TRP A 93 6.67 -28.04 -5.93
C TRP A 93 7.46 -29.33 -5.75
N HIS A 94 8.59 -29.50 -6.44
CA HIS A 94 9.45 -30.66 -6.25
C HIS A 94 10.00 -30.72 -4.81
N TYR A 95 10.35 -29.56 -4.23
CA TYR A 95 10.73 -29.48 -2.82
C TYR A 95 9.58 -29.88 -1.89
N LEU A 96 8.35 -29.42 -2.17
CA LEU A 96 7.17 -29.80 -1.38
C LEU A 96 6.89 -31.31 -1.46
N TYR A 97 6.91 -31.88 -2.67
CA TYR A 97 6.71 -33.32 -2.86
C TYR A 97 7.76 -34.15 -2.15
N PHE A 98 9.02 -33.71 -2.19
CA PHE A 98 10.09 -34.38 -1.46
C PHE A 98 9.87 -34.32 0.06
N MET A 99 9.49 -33.17 0.62
CA MET A 99 9.17 -33.04 2.04
C MET A 99 8.02 -33.97 2.45
N VAL A 100 6.93 -34.03 1.66
CA VAL A 100 5.81 -34.93 1.92
C VAL A 100 6.24 -36.39 1.83
N LEU A 101 7.01 -36.76 0.81
CA LEU A 101 7.54 -38.10 0.64
C LEU A 101 8.36 -38.54 1.86
N VAL A 102 9.27 -37.68 2.34
CA VAL A 102 10.09 -37.97 3.53
C VAL A 102 9.22 -38.10 4.80
N ARG A 103 8.12 -37.35 4.89
CA ARG A 103 7.20 -37.42 6.05
C ARG A 103 6.33 -38.67 6.07
N VAL A 104 5.93 -39.17 4.90
CA VAL A 104 5.01 -40.31 4.76
C VAL A 104 5.77 -41.63 4.65
N LYS A 105 6.99 -41.61 4.13
CA LYS A 105 7.81 -42.81 3.98
C LYS A 105 8.18 -43.35 5.36
N ASP A 106 7.87 -44.61 5.60
CA ASP A 106 8.25 -45.29 6.83
C ASP A 106 9.78 -45.19 7.03
N PRO A 107 10.23 -44.84 8.24
CA PRO A 107 11.64 -44.86 8.59
C PRO A 107 12.08 -46.32 8.66
N THR A 108 12.55 -46.86 7.53
CA THR A 108 13.33 -48.10 7.51
C THR A 108 14.73 -47.88 8.04
#